data_AF-A0A934HK64-F1
#
_entry.id   AF-A0A934HK64-F1
#
_cell.length_a   1.000
_cell.length_b   1.000
_cell.length_c   1.000
_cell.angle_alpha   90.00
_cell.angle_beta   90.00
_cell.angle_gamma   90.00
#
_symmetry.space_group_name_H-M   'P 1'
#
loop_
_entity.id
_entity.type
_entity.pdbx_description
1 polymer ?
#
loop_
_entity_poly.entity_id
_entity_poly.type
_entity_poly.pdbx_seq_one_letter_code
_entity_poly.pdbx_strand_id
1 'polypeptide(L)'
;MSEPQNRTLTEQFMLRLPDGMRDRIKDAAANNNRSMNAEIVATLEEKYPAPSDVMHIHLSNIRRALDIYERTTDPRERLRLQALVEGMATLGHDLEVTFDDPSPSDDD
;
A
#
# COMPACT_ATOMS: atom_id res chain seq x y z
N MET A 1 -11.23 16.22 -42.31
CA MET A 1 -11.73 15.61 -41.05
C MET A 1 -10.51 15.32 -40.21
N SER A 2 -10.36 16.00 -39.07
CA SER A 2 -9.23 15.79 -38.17
C SER A 2 -9.76 15.01 -36.98
N GLU A 3 -9.33 13.77 -36.82
CA GLU A 3 -9.72 12.94 -35.68
C GLU A 3 -9.25 13.60 -34.38
N PRO A 4 -10.12 13.69 -33.36
CA PRO A 4 -9.68 14.11 -32.03
C PRO A 4 -8.79 13.00 -31.47
N GLN A 5 -7.48 13.20 -31.50
CA GLN A 5 -6.53 12.36 -30.80
C GLN A 5 -6.98 12.24 -29.35
N ASN A 6 -7.31 11.02 -28.95
CA ASN A 6 -7.62 10.62 -27.59
C ASN A 6 -6.37 10.85 -26.72
N ARG A 7 -6.12 12.11 -26.36
CA ARG A 7 -5.15 12.52 -25.35
C ARG A 7 -5.79 12.17 -24.02
N THR A 8 -5.82 10.88 -23.69
CA THR A 8 -5.98 10.46 -22.31
C THR A 8 -4.96 11.27 -21.51
N LEU A 9 -5.46 11.95 -20.48
CA LEU A 9 -4.74 12.86 -19.60
C LEU A 9 -3.55 12.14 -18.97
N THR A 10 -2.43 12.09 -19.69
CA THR A 10 -1.16 11.57 -19.18
C THR A 10 -0.44 12.76 -18.58
N GLU A 11 -0.45 12.84 -17.26
CA GLU A 11 0.36 13.81 -16.54
C GLU A 11 1.83 13.59 -16.92
N GLN A 12 2.49 14.65 -17.39
CA GLN A 12 3.89 14.60 -17.80
C GLN A 12 4.73 15.33 -16.76
N PHE A 13 5.71 14.62 -16.20
CA PHE A 13 6.62 15.17 -15.20
C PHE A 13 8.05 15.20 -15.75
N MET A 14 8.69 16.38 -15.73
CA MET A 14 10.08 16.53 -16.16
C MET A 14 11.04 16.17 -15.02
N LEU A 15 11.71 15.04 -15.15
CA LEU A 15 12.73 14.58 -14.19
C LEU A 15 14.11 15.18 -14.50
N ARG A 16 14.79 15.68 -13.47
CA ARG A 16 16.22 15.97 -13.51
C ARG A 16 17.00 14.76 -13.03
N LEU A 17 17.64 14.06 -13.96
CA LEU A 17 18.42 12.87 -13.67
C LEU A 17 19.89 13.24 -13.43
N PRO A 18 20.56 12.67 -12.41
CA PRO A 18 22.00 12.72 -12.27
C PRO A 18 22.71 12.10 -13.49
N ASP A 19 23.97 12.47 -13.69
CA ASP A 19 24.80 11.97 -14.79
C ASP A 19 24.82 10.42 -14.83
N GLY A 20 24.66 9.86 -16.03
CA GLY A 20 24.64 8.41 -16.27
C GLY A 20 23.37 7.69 -15.82
N MET A 21 22.46 8.32 -15.07
CA MET A 21 21.22 7.65 -14.63
C MET A 21 20.30 7.33 -15.80
N ARG A 22 20.24 8.18 -16.83
CA ARG A 22 19.41 7.95 -18.02
C ARG A 22 19.82 6.68 -18.77
N ASP A 23 21.12 6.46 -18.93
CA ASP A 23 21.64 5.28 -19.65
C ASP A 23 21.38 4.01 -18.85
N ARG A 24 21.54 4.05 -17.51
CA ARG A 24 21.16 2.93 -16.63
C ARG A 24 19.69 2.53 -16.77
N ILE A 25 18.78 3.52 -16.84
CA ILE A 25 17.34 3.24 -17.05
C ILE A 25 17.12 2.66 -18.45
N LYS A 26 17.83 3.15 -19.47
CA LYS A 26 17.76 2.62 -20.84
C LYS A 26 18.13 1.14 -20.90
N ASP A 27 19.23 0.76 -20.24
CA ASP A 27 19.71 -0.61 -20.22
C ASP A 27 18.74 -1.53 -19.46
N ALA A 28 18.21 -1.07 -18.32
CA ALA A 28 17.19 -1.79 -17.56
C ALA A 28 15.91 -2.01 -18.40
N ALA A 29 15.43 -0.97 -19.07
CA ALA A 29 14.26 -1.05 -19.94
C ALA A 29 14.47 -2.04 -21.10
N ALA A 30 15.66 -2.06 -21.72
CA ALA A 30 16.01 -2.99 -22.78
C ALA A 30 16.01 -4.45 -22.28
N ASN A 31 16.61 -4.70 -21.11
CA ASN A 31 16.62 -6.03 -20.49
C ASN A 31 15.21 -6.51 -20.14
N ASN A 32 14.32 -5.59 -19.76
CA ASN A 32 12.92 -5.88 -19.40
C ASN A 32 11.96 -5.86 -20.60
N ASN A 33 12.45 -5.67 -21.83
CA ASN A 33 11.64 -5.55 -23.05
C ASN A 33 10.54 -4.47 -22.94
N ARG A 34 10.86 -3.35 -22.30
CA ARG A 34 9.95 -2.22 -22.06
C ARG A 34 10.48 -0.94 -22.69
N SER A 35 9.59 0.03 -22.90
CA SER A 35 10.03 1.40 -23.18
C SER A 35 10.65 2.00 -21.92
N MET A 36 11.50 3.00 -22.07
CA MET A 36 12.11 3.72 -20.94
C MET A 36 11.04 4.28 -19.98
N ASN A 37 9.96 4.85 -20.52
CA ASN A 37 8.86 5.36 -19.70
C ASN A 37 8.13 4.23 -18.97
N ALA A 38 7.87 3.10 -19.62
CA ALA A 38 7.23 1.95 -18.98
C ALA A 38 8.10 1.38 -17.85
N GLU A 39 9.41 1.40 -18.00
CA GLU A 39 10.34 1.00 -16.94
C GLU A 39 10.32 1.96 -15.75
N ILE A 40 10.33 3.28 -16.01
CA ILE A 40 10.21 4.29 -14.96
C ILE A 40 8.90 4.11 -14.19
N VAL A 41 7.78 3.95 -14.89
CA VAL A 41 6.47 3.74 -14.28
C VAL A 41 6.45 2.46 -13.45
N ALA A 42 6.90 1.33 -14.01
CA ALA A 42 6.93 0.05 -13.28
C ALA A 42 7.79 0.12 -12.00
N THR A 43 8.93 0.80 -12.06
CA THR A 43 9.80 1.00 -10.89
C THR A 43 9.12 1.87 -9.83
N LEU A 44 8.41 2.92 -10.27
CA LEU A 44 7.65 3.78 -9.36
C LEU A 44 6.47 3.04 -8.75
N GLU A 45 5.75 2.22 -9.51
CA GLU A 45 4.63 1.40 -9.01
C GLU A 45 5.08 0.36 -7.99
N GLU A 46 6.28 -0.22 -8.16
CA GLU A 46 6.85 -1.14 -7.17
C GLU A 46 7.08 -0.45 -5.82
N LYS A 47 7.55 0.81 -5.85
CA LYS A 47 7.87 1.56 -4.63
C LYS A 47 6.69 2.35 -4.05
N TYR A 48 5.79 2.80 -4.92
CA TYR A 48 4.61 3.63 -4.65
C TYR A 48 3.42 3.01 -5.38
N PRO A 49 2.93 1.84 -4.90
CA PRO A 49 1.79 1.19 -5.51
C PRO A 49 0.58 2.10 -5.48
N ALA A 50 -0.27 2.01 -6.52
CA ALA A 50 -1.54 2.69 -6.51
C ALA A 50 -2.32 2.29 -5.23
N PRO A 51 -3.05 3.23 -4.59
CA PRO A 51 -3.95 2.87 -3.52
C PRO A 51 -4.92 1.81 -4.06
N SER A 52 -4.88 0.60 -3.50
CA SER A 52 -5.84 -0.43 -3.88
C SER A 52 -7.17 -0.10 -3.23
N ASP A 53 -8.24 0.05 -4.03
CA ASP A 53 -9.62 0.24 -3.52
C ASP A 53 -10.05 -0.89 -2.56
N VAL A 54 -9.36 -2.03 -2.62
CA VAL A 54 -9.40 -3.07 -1.60
C VAL A 54 -8.23 -2.83 -0.64
N MET A 55 -8.52 -2.20 0.49
CA MET A 55 -7.62 -2.01 1.63
C MET A 55 -6.83 -3.30 1.88
N HIS A 56 -5.53 -3.29 1.58
CA HIS A 56 -4.66 -4.42 1.85
C HIS A 56 -4.71 -4.67 3.36
N ILE A 57 -5.39 -5.72 3.82
CA ILE A 57 -5.15 -6.21 5.17
C ILE A 57 -3.70 -6.68 5.15
N HIS A 58 -2.79 -5.80 5.56
CA HIS A 58 -1.37 -6.10 5.62
C HIS A 58 -1.22 -7.35 6.50
N LEU A 59 -0.62 -8.43 5.98
CA LEU A 59 -0.42 -9.66 6.75
C LEU A 59 0.29 -9.38 8.09
N SER A 60 1.09 -8.32 8.15
CA SER A 60 1.68 -7.78 9.38
C SER A 60 0.64 -7.29 10.40
N ASN A 61 -0.45 -6.66 9.93
CA ASN A 61 -1.55 -6.19 10.77
C ASN A 61 -2.40 -7.36 11.26
N ILE A 62 -2.64 -8.39 10.43
CA ILE A 62 -3.30 -9.64 10.87
C ILE A 62 -2.47 -10.32 11.95
N ARG A 63 -1.17 -10.49 11.71
CA ARG A 63 -0.27 -11.12 12.68
C ARG A 63 -0.25 -10.36 14.00
N ARG A 64 -0.17 -9.03 13.96
CA ARG A 64 -0.24 -8.18 15.16
C ARG A 64 -1.58 -8.34 15.89
N ALA A 65 -2.70 -8.39 15.17
CA ALA A 65 -4.02 -8.58 15.78
C ALA A 65 -4.17 -9.96 16.44
N LEU A 66 -3.62 -11.02 15.82
CA LEU A 66 -3.59 -12.36 16.40
C LEU A 66 -2.71 -12.41 17.67
N ASP A 67 -1.53 -11.79 17.65
CA ASP A 67 -0.65 -11.70 18.82
C ASP A 67 -1.35 -11.00 20.01
N ILE A 68 -2.11 -9.94 19.74
CA ILE A 68 -2.91 -9.24 20.77
C ILE A 68 -4.00 -10.16 21.30
N TYR A 69 -4.78 -10.80 20.41
CA TYR A 69 -5.86 -11.70 20.81
C TYR A 69 -5.38 -12.86 21.70
N GLU A 70 -4.23 -13.46 21.38
CA GLU A 70 -3.64 -14.56 22.16
C GLU A 70 -3.20 -14.11 23.56
N ARG A 71 -2.72 -12.86 23.70
CA ARG A 71 -2.20 -12.31 24.96
C ARG A 71 -3.28 -11.69 25.85
N THR A 72 -4.40 -11.26 25.27
CA THR A 72 -5.52 -10.72 26.04
C THR A 72 -6.13 -11.83 26.91
N THR A 73 -6.14 -11.67 28.24
CA THR A 73 -6.82 -12.59 29.17
C THR A 73 -8.20 -12.09 29.60
N ASP A 74 -8.53 -10.82 29.34
CA ASP A 74 -9.85 -10.25 29.65
C ASP A 74 -10.91 -10.75 28.64
N PRO A 75 -11.95 -11.48 29.11
CA PRO A 75 -13.04 -11.95 28.25
C PRO A 75 -13.78 -10.84 27.51
N ARG A 76 -13.86 -9.62 28.07
CA ARG A 76 -14.56 -8.50 27.45
C ARG A 76 -13.80 -7.93 26.26
N GLU A 77 -12.48 -7.80 26.39
CA GLU A 77 -11.63 -7.36 25.29
C GLU A 77 -11.57 -8.39 24.17
N ARG A 78 -11.51 -9.69 24.49
CA ARG A 78 -11.62 -10.76 23.48
C ARG A 78 -12.90 -10.68 22.67
N LEU A 79 -14.03 -10.46 23.35
CA LEU A 79 -15.33 -10.34 22.68
C LEU A 79 -15.37 -9.10 21.77
N ARG A 80 -14.75 -8.00 22.19
CA ARG A 80 -14.65 -6.77 21.38
C ARG A 80 -13.77 -6.97 20.14
N LEU A 81 -12.64 -7.64 20.27
CA LEU A 81 -11.76 -7.98 19.14
C LEU A 81 -12.44 -8.94 18.16
N GLN A 82 -13.16 -9.94 18.67
CA GLN A 82 -13.91 -10.87 17.84
C GLN A 82 -15.01 -10.16 17.04
N ALA A 83 -15.80 -9.30 17.69
CA ALA A 83 -16.83 -8.51 17.02
C ALA A 83 -16.25 -7.57 15.95
N LEU A 84 -15.05 -7.03 16.18
CA LEU A 84 -14.33 -6.20 15.21
C LEU A 84 -13.93 -7.01 13.96
N VAL A 85 -13.35 -8.20 14.15
CA VAL A 85 -12.95 -9.11 13.07
C VAL A 85 -14.16 -9.62 12.29
N GLU A 86 -15.23 -10.01 12.98
CA GLU A 86 -16.49 -10.43 12.37
C GLU A 86 -17.13 -9.27 11.58
N GLY A 87 -17.07 -8.04 12.11
CA GLY A 87 -17.51 -6.83 11.42
C GLY A 87 -16.73 -6.59 10.13
N MET A 88 -15.41 -6.73 10.16
CA MET A 88 -14.55 -6.61 8.96
C MET A 88 -14.86 -7.69 7.92
N ALA A 89 -15.14 -8.93 8.33
CA ALA A 89 -15.46 -10.04 7.44
C ALA A 89 -16.88 -9.94 6.84
N THR A 90 -17.82 -9.31 7.55
CA THR A 90 -19.24 -9.27 7.17
C THR A 90 -19.60 -8.02 6.38
N LEU A 91 -19.02 -6.86 6.72
CA LEU A 91 -19.43 -5.58 6.13
C LEU A 91 -18.70 -5.25 4.83
N GLY A 92 -17.62 -5.95 4.49
CA GLY A 92 -16.87 -5.72 3.25
C GLY A 92 -16.39 -4.27 3.15
N HIS A 93 -15.24 -3.99 3.77
CA HIS A 93 -14.45 -2.76 3.59
C HIS A 93 -15.16 -1.44 3.91
N ASP A 94 -15.10 -1.02 5.19
CA ASP A 94 -14.95 0.39 5.60
C ASP A 94 -14.83 0.49 7.13
N LEU A 95 -13.68 0.11 7.69
CA LEU A 95 -13.43 0.33 9.10
C LEU A 95 -11.99 0.84 9.30
N GLU A 96 -11.86 2.14 9.55
CA GLU A 96 -10.62 2.71 10.09
C GLU A 96 -10.46 2.21 11.53
N VAL A 97 -9.47 1.35 11.76
CA VAL A 97 -9.12 0.90 13.10
C VAL A 97 -7.77 1.51 13.49
N THR A 98 -7.84 2.58 14.26
CA THR A 98 -6.68 3.12 14.98
C THR A 98 -6.50 2.32 16.27
N PHE A 99 -5.42 1.56 16.33
CA PHE A 99 -4.95 0.99 17.59
C PHE A 99 -4.04 2.02 18.23
N ASP A 100 -4.47 2.63 19.33
CA ASP A 100 -3.54 3.34 20.20
C ASP A 100 -2.51 2.31 20.69
N ASP A 101 -1.23 2.58 20.44
CA ASP A 101 -0.18 1.82 21.10
C ASP A 101 -0.41 1.96 22.61
N PRO A 102 -0.39 0.86 23.38
CA PRO A 102 -0.41 0.98 24.83
C PRO A 102 0.77 1.87 25.19
N SER A 103 0.48 3.06 25.71
CA SER A 103 1.52 3.93 26.25
C SER A 103 2.39 3.07 27.16
N PRO A 104 3.72 3.14 27.05
CA PRO A 104 4.57 2.50 28.03
C PRO A 104 4.08 3.01 29.39
N SER A 105 3.67 2.07 30.24
CA SER A 105 3.21 2.38 31.57
C SER A 105 4.26 3.28 32.23
N ASP A 106 3.83 4.46 32.65
CA ASP A 106 4.55 5.25 33.66
C ASP A 106 4.46 4.42 34.95
N ASP A 107 5.33 3.41 35.06
CA ASP A 107 5.67 2.77 36.32
C ASP A 107 6.68 3.68 37.03
N ASP A 108 6.14 4.56 37.88
CA ASP A 108 6.84 5.23 39.00
C ASP A 108 6.54 4.50 40.31
#